data_AF-A0A258X763-F1
#
_entry.id   AF-A0A258X763-F1
#
_cell.length_a   1.000
_cell.length_b   1.000
_cell.length_c   1.000
_cell.angle_alpha   90.00
_cell.angle_beta   90.00
_cell.angle_gamma   90.00
#
_symmetry.space_group_name_H-M   'P 1'
#
loop_
_entity.id
_entity.type
_entity.pdbx_description
1 polymer ?
#
loop_
_entity_poly.entity_id
_entity_poly.type
_entity_poly.pdbx_seq_one_letter_code
_entity_poly.pdbx_strand_id
1 'polypeptide(L)'
;MRLSVFLVWVFLFLSFAELSDAASLKNDVATEELLDSVDSEAKIRLEKGDISGAIQIFEDFLKKYPDSFEALTFLAGIYGLKEDFQREKELCEKAIKINSKHADAYLNLGNVYVGFQDWPKAKENLLKAYEFAKEQKNIPVLRTSSYNLSSFFLVSGESNDLAIKWADQCIAYLPDSFMRGEGLPRGVLGEFRDDNKRLIWIYESAIMNKAGAYANKKNYKKSISILENYLKIYPHSSDVKDMLDWVKKKI
;
A
#
# COMPACT_ATOMS: atom_id res chain seq x y z
N MET A 1 33.23 50.20 -20.20
CA MET A 1 33.59 48.78 -20.35
C MET A 1 33.41 48.07 -19.00
N ARG A 2 32.18 47.63 -18.65
CA ARG A 2 31.89 46.88 -17.40
C ARG A 2 30.83 45.77 -17.55
N LEU A 3 30.20 45.63 -18.72
CA LEU A 3 29.20 44.59 -18.97
C LEU A 3 29.78 43.18 -19.16
N SER A 4 31.06 43.04 -19.52
CA SER A 4 31.65 41.74 -19.86
C SER A 4 31.89 40.83 -18.66
N VAL A 5 32.23 41.40 -17.49
CA VAL A 5 32.52 40.59 -16.29
C VAL A 5 31.24 40.03 -15.69
N PHE A 6 30.16 40.83 -15.64
CA PHE A 6 28.87 40.41 -15.06
C PHE A 6 28.24 39.22 -15.80
N LEU A 7 28.30 39.21 -17.14
CA LEU A 7 27.79 38.09 -17.94
C LEU A 7 28.56 36.79 -17.68
N VAL A 8 29.89 36.85 -17.48
CA VAL A 8 30.71 35.66 -17.19
C VAL A 8 30.32 35.02 -15.84
N TRP A 9 30.02 35.82 -14.81
CA TRP A 9 29.57 35.31 -13.52
C TRP A 9 28.17 34.70 -13.58
N VAL A 10 27.26 35.27 -14.37
CA VAL A 10 25.91 34.70 -14.58
C VAL A 10 25.99 33.35 -15.28
N PHE A 11 26.81 33.23 -16.34
CA PHE A 11 27.01 31.95 -17.03
C PHE A 11 27.70 30.89 -16.17
N LEU A 12 28.73 31.28 -15.39
CA LEU A 12 29.36 30.36 -14.44
C LEU A 12 28.39 29.88 -13.36
N PHE A 13 27.58 30.78 -12.80
CA PHE A 13 26.60 30.42 -11.78
C PHE A 13 25.49 29.51 -12.32
N LEU A 14 24.96 29.80 -13.51
CA LEU A 14 23.98 28.94 -14.18
C LEU A 14 24.57 27.54 -14.48
N SER A 15 25.80 27.48 -15.00
CA SER A 15 26.47 26.20 -15.25
C SER A 15 26.73 25.40 -13.97
N PHE A 16 27.02 26.08 -12.86
CA PHE A 16 27.28 25.44 -11.57
C PHE A 16 26.00 24.91 -10.92
N ALA A 17 24.88 25.63 -11.06
CA ALA A 17 23.56 25.18 -10.63
C ALA A 17 23.09 23.94 -11.43
N GLU A 18 23.27 23.95 -12.76
CA GLU A 18 22.95 22.79 -13.60
C GLU A 18 23.81 21.57 -13.24
N LEU A 19 25.10 21.78 -12.92
CA LEU A 19 25.99 20.71 -12.47
C LEU A 19 25.62 20.16 -11.08
N SER A 20 25.21 21.01 -10.13
CA SER A 20 24.76 20.56 -8.82
C SER A 20 23.46 19.76 -8.90
N ASP A 21 22.51 20.23 -9.70
CA ASP A 21 21.21 19.57 -9.88
C ASP A 21 21.37 18.24 -10.64
N ALA A 22 22.25 18.19 -11.65
CA ALA A 22 22.57 16.94 -12.35
C ALA A 22 23.29 15.93 -11.45
N ALA A 23 24.14 16.40 -10.53
CA ALA A 23 24.82 15.54 -9.57
C ALA A 23 23.88 15.03 -8.47
N SER A 24 22.94 15.85 -7.98
CA SER A 24 21.91 15.41 -7.04
C SER A 24 20.95 14.42 -7.69
N LEU A 25 20.45 14.70 -8.91
CA LEU A 25 19.61 13.76 -9.66
C LEU A 25 20.29 12.42 -9.91
N LYS A 26 21.57 12.44 -10.28
CA LYS A 26 22.32 11.20 -10.51
C LYS A 26 22.53 10.40 -9.21
N ASN A 27 22.72 11.09 -8.09
CA ASN A 27 22.79 10.46 -6.78
C ASN A 27 21.43 9.91 -6.37
N ASP A 28 20.34 10.65 -6.57
CA ASP A 28 18.98 10.22 -6.25
C ASP A 28 18.60 8.97 -7.04
N VAL A 29 18.85 8.96 -8.36
CA VAL A 29 18.61 7.78 -9.21
C VAL A 29 19.47 6.57 -8.79
N ALA A 30 20.74 6.78 -8.45
CA ALA A 30 21.60 5.70 -7.96
C ALA A 30 21.15 5.19 -6.58
N THR A 31 20.61 6.05 -5.73
CA THR A 31 20.02 5.64 -4.45
C THR A 31 18.70 4.91 -4.62
N GLU A 32 17.87 5.29 -5.59
CA GLU A 32 16.65 4.57 -5.96
C GLU A 32 16.96 3.17 -6.49
N GLU A 33 17.89 3.03 -7.44
CA GLU A 33 18.28 1.71 -7.97
C GLU A 33 18.87 0.81 -6.89
N LEU A 34 19.66 1.37 -5.98
CA LEU A 34 20.18 0.64 -4.83
C LEU A 34 19.06 0.24 -3.86
N LEU A 35 18.09 1.12 -3.62
CA LEU A 35 16.95 0.84 -2.77
C LEU A 35 16.07 -0.27 -3.36
N ASP A 36 15.82 -0.27 -4.66
CA ASP A 36 15.06 -1.32 -5.35
C ASP A 36 15.74 -2.69 -5.20
N SER A 37 17.08 -2.73 -5.31
CA SER A 37 17.85 -3.95 -5.04
C SER A 37 17.73 -4.41 -3.59
N VAL A 38 17.80 -3.48 -2.65
CA VAL A 38 17.70 -3.73 -1.20
C VAL A 38 16.31 -4.24 -0.83
N ASP A 39 15.24 -3.64 -1.37
CA ASP A 39 13.85 -4.08 -1.19
C ASP A 39 13.63 -5.48 -1.78
N SER A 40 14.16 -5.75 -2.97
CA SER A 40 14.08 -7.07 -3.60
C SER A 40 14.76 -8.15 -2.76
N GLU A 41 15.95 -7.87 -2.22
CA GLU A 41 16.62 -8.82 -1.32
C GLU A 41 15.84 -9.02 -0.01
N ALA A 42 15.34 -7.94 0.58
CA ALA A 42 14.54 -8.00 1.80
C ALA A 42 13.28 -8.86 1.62
N LYS A 43 12.56 -8.70 0.50
CA LYS A 43 11.39 -9.53 0.15
C LYS A 43 11.75 -11.02 0.07
N ILE A 44 12.83 -11.38 -0.61
CA ILE A 44 13.30 -12.77 -0.70
C ILE A 44 13.63 -13.35 0.68
N ARG A 45 14.18 -12.53 1.59
CA ARG A 45 14.44 -12.96 2.98
C ARG A 45 13.16 -13.16 3.76
N LEU A 46 12.20 -12.26 3.65
CA LEU A 46 10.87 -12.40 4.27
C LEU A 46 10.17 -13.68 3.79
N GLU A 47 10.23 -13.99 2.50
CA GLU A 47 9.69 -15.25 1.93
C GLU A 47 10.34 -16.50 2.55
N LYS A 48 11.62 -16.42 2.90
CA LYS A 48 12.36 -17.49 3.58
C LYS A 48 12.16 -17.51 5.10
N GLY A 49 11.38 -16.57 5.64
CA GLY A 49 11.20 -16.38 7.09
C GLY A 49 12.38 -15.71 7.79
N ASP A 50 13.38 -15.22 7.07
CA ASP A 50 14.52 -14.47 7.61
C ASP A 50 14.16 -13.01 7.86
N ILE A 51 13.26 -12.78 8.82
CA ILE A 51 12.78 -11.44 9.18
C ILE A 51 13.94 -10.58 9.73
N SER A 52 14.84 -11.17 10.53
CA SER A 52 15.99 -10.46 11.09
C SER A 52 16.95 -9.99 10.00
N GLY A 53 17.21 -10.80 8.98
CA GLY A 53 18.04 -10.40 7.84
C GLY A 53 17.40 -9.30 7.00
N ALA A 54 16.07 -9.34 6.79
CA ALA A 54 15.36 -8.25 6.10
C ALA A 54 15.45 -6.91 6.87
N ILE A 55 15.33 -6.94 8.20
CA ILE A 55 15.54 -5.76 9.06
C ILE A 55 16.98 -5.23 8.91
N GLN A 56 17.97 -6.11 9.01
CA GLN A 56 19.39 -5.73 8.97
C GLN A 56 19.74 -5.03 7.65
N ILE A 57 19.19 -5.50 6.52
CA ILE A 57 19.39 -4.88 5.20
C ILE A 57 18.95 -3.40 5.20
N PHE A 58 17.74 -3.13 5.67
CA PHE A 58 17.24 -1.75 5.71
C PHE A 58 17.96 -0.90 6.75
N GLU A 59 18.33 -1.47 7.91
CA GLU A 59 19.13 -0.75 8.91
C GLU A 59 20.51 -0.36 8.35
N ASP A 60 21.17 -1.23 7.59
CA ASP A 60 22.47 -0.94 6.98
C ASP A 60 22.37 0.06 5.83
N PHE A 61 21.27 0.03 5.07
CA PHE A 61 20.96 1.04 4.07
C PHE A 61 20.75 2.42 4.74
N LEU A 62 19.94 2.47 5.80
CA LEU A 62 19.62 3.69 6.54
C LEU A 62 20.82 4.28 7.29
N LYS A 63 21.86 3.50 7.62
CA LYS A 63 23.13 4.05 8.12
C LYS A 63 23.83 4.95 7.09
N LYS A 64 23.67 4.65 5.80
CA LYS A 64 24.26 5.42 4.69
C LYS A 64 23.32 6.52 4.21
N TYR A 65 22.02 6.24 4.21
CA TYR A 65 20.97 7.12 3.72
C TYR A 65 19.91 7.35 4.80
N PRO A 66 20.21 8.10 5.87
CA PRO A 66 19.36 8.22 7.06
C PRO A 66 18.01 8.88 6.81
N ASP A 67 17.89 9.59 5.69
CA ASP A 67 16.71 10.35 5.29
C ASP A 67 15.95 9.69 4.11
N SER A 68 16.25 8.44 3.75
CA SER A 68 15.42 7.71 2.77
C SER A 68 14.09 7.35 3.41
N PHE A 69 13.03 8.09 3.05
CA PHE A 69 11.70 7.90 3.60
C PHE A 69 11.05 6.59 3.13
N GLU A 70 11.43 6.09 1.96
CA GLU A 70 11.02 4.80 1.42
C GLU A 70 11.65 3.66 2.22
N ALA A 71 12.96 3.68 2.47
CA ALA A 71 13.63 2.67 3.29
C ALA A 71 13.08 2.66 4.73
N LEU A 72 12.80 3.84 5.30
CA LEU A 72 12.11 3.94 6.60
C LEU A 72 10.73 3.28 6.56
N THR A 73 9.98 3.46 5.47
CA THR A 73 8.63 2.91 5.30
C THR A 73 8.65 1.40 5.08
N PHE A 74 9.62 0.87 4.32
CA PHE A 74 9.81 -0.58 4.19
C PHE A 74 10.18 -1.23 5.52
N LEU A 75 11.12 -0.63 6.26
CA LEU A 75 11.48 -1.10 7.59
C LEU A 75 10.29 -1.04 8.56
N ALA A 76 9.48 0.03 8.50
CA ALA A 76 8.25 0.15 9.26
C ALA A 76 7.30 -1.00 8.96
N GLY A 77 7.06 -1.31 7.68
CA GLY A 77 6.21 -2.42 7.26
C GLY A 77 6.69 -3.77 7.81
N ILE A 78 8.00 -4.00 7.89
CA ILE A 78 8.55 -5.23 8.49
C ILE A 78 8.28 -5.28 10.01
N TYR A 79 8.40 -4.17 10.72
CA TYR A 79 8.01 -4.10 12.13
C TYR A 79 6.50 -4.31 12.34
N GLY A 80 5.67 -3.83 11.42
CA GLY A 80 4.22 -4.11 11.41
C GLY A 80 3.90 -5.59 11.22
N LEU A 81 4.63 -6.30 10.36
CA LEU A 81 4.51 -7.77 10.22
C LEU A 81 4.87 -8.52 11.51
N LYS A 82 5.67 -7.91 12.40
CA LYS A 82 6.01 -8.46 13.72
C LYS A 82 5.08 -7.98 14.83
N GLU A 83 4.03 -7.21 14.48
CA GLU A 83 3.12 -6.55 15.42
C GLU A 83 3.85 -5.58 16.39
N ASP A 84 5.06 -5.11 16.04
CA ASP A 84 5.76 -4.06 16.76
C ASP A 84 5.27 -2.69 16.29
N PHE A 85 4.00 -2.40 16.59
CA PHE A 85 3.31 -1.19 16.17
C PHE A 85 3.97 0.09 16.68
N GLN A 86 4.71 0.03 17.79
CA GLN A 86 5.41 1.19 18.33
C GLN A 86 6.60 1.58 17.43
N ARG A 87 7.44 0.63 17.03
CA ARG A 87 8.54 0.90 16.08
C ARG A 87 8.03 1.25 14.70
N GLU A 88 7.00 0.55 14.21
CA GLU A 88 6.36 0.88 12.94
C GLU A 88 5.89 2.34 12.92
N LYS A 89 5.21 2.78 14.00
CA LYS A 89 4.76 4.16 14.16
C LYS A 89 5.91 5.16 14.06
N GLU A 90 6.97 4.97 14.84
CA GLU A 90 8.12 5.89 14.90
C GLU A 90 8.79 6.05 13.54
N LEU A 91 8.96 4.94 12.81
CA LEU A 91 9.54 4.94 11.47
C LEU A 91 8.62 5.62 10.44
N CYS A 92 7.30 5.36 10.49
CA CYS A 92 6.33 6.03 9.64
C CYS A 92 6.30 7.55 9.89
N GLU A 93 6.30 7.98 11.16
CA GLU A 93 6.35 9.40 11.53
C GLU A 93 7.63 10.07 11.05
N LYS A 94 8.77 9.38 11.12
CA LYS A 94 10.04 9.86 10.56
C LYS A 94 9.97 9.99 9.03
N ALA A 95 9.45 8.98 8.33
CA ALA A 95 9.25 9.01 6.88
C ALA A 95 8.34 10.18 6.45
N ILE A 96 7.21 10.39 7.13
CA ILE A 96 6.27 11.49 6.87
C ILE A 96 6.92 12.85 7.13
N LYS A 97 7.79 12.97 8.13
CA LYS A 97 8.51 14.22 8.41
C LYS A 97 9.45 14.61 7.26
N ILE A 98 10.07 13.62 6.61
CA ILE A 98 10.95 13.84 5.47
C ILE A 98 10.13 14.10 4.20
N ASN A 99 9.13 13.25 3.93
CA ASN A 99 8.20 13.41 2.82
C ASN A 99 6.74 13.39 3.30
N SER A 100 6.20 14.60 3.47
CA SER A 100 4.84 14.85 3.98
C SER A 100 3.70 14.30 3.12
N LYS A 101 4.00 13.87 1.88
CA LYS A 101 3.04 13.29 0.93
C LYS A 101 3.29 11.81 0.67
N HIS A 102 4.19 11.13 1.39
CA HIS A 102 4.48 9.73 1.11
C HIS A 102 3.31 8.80 1.45
N ALA A 103 2.63 8.27 0.44
CA ALA A 103 1.35 7.58 0.62
C ALA A 103 1.47 6.28 1.43
N ASP A 104 2.53 5.50 1.19
CA ASP A 104 2.80 4.23 1.88
C ASP A 104 3.02 4.42 3.39
N ALA A 105 3.72 5.49 3.81
CA ALA A 105 3.88 5.77 5.24
C ALA A 105 2.55 6.10 5.93
N TYR A 106 1.66 6.85 5.27
CA TYR A 106 0.30 7.06 5.81
C TYR A 106 -0.53 5.79 5.82
N LEU A 107 -0.35 4.89 4.84
CA LEU A 107 -1.03 3.60 4.81
C LEU A 107 -0.63 2.75 6.03
N ASN A 108 0.69 2.61 6.25
CA ASN A 108 1.23 1.86 7.39
C ASN A 108 0.82 2.50 8.72
N LEU A 109 0.91 3.83 8.84
CA LEU A 109 0.46 4.54 10.04
C LEU A 109 -1.05 4.38 10.29
N GLY A 110 -1.87 4.28 9.24
CA GLY A 110 -3.28 3.91 9.35
C GLY A 110 -3.47 2.53 9.96
N ASN A 111 -2.68 1.54 9.53
CA ASN A 111 -2.72 0.17 10.06
C ASN A 111 -2.27 0.11 11.53
N VAL A 112 -1.22 0.84 11.89
CA VAL A 112 -0.78 1.01 13.29
C VAL A 112 -1.95 1.47 14.17
N TYR A 113 -2.67 2.51 13.74
CA TYR A 113 -3.80 3.02 14.51
C TYR A 113 -5.01 2.08 14.52
N VAL A 114 -5.20 1.24 13.50
CA VAL A 114 -6.15 0.12 13.58
C VAL A 114 -5.71 -0.89 14.66
N GLY A 115 -4.43 -1.25 14.71
CA GLY A 115 -3.86 -2.12 15.75
C GLY A 115 -4.05 -1.56 17.17
N PHE A 116 -3.91 -0.24 17.33
CA PHE A 116 -4.20 0.45 18.59
C PHE A 116 -5.69 0.71 18.85
N GLN A 117 -6.58 0.37 17.91
CA GLN A 117 -8.01 0.70 17.96
C GLN A 117 -8.29 2.21 18.10
N ASP A 118 -7.36 3.06 17.68
CA ASP A 118 -7.55 4.52 17.58
C ASP A 118 -8.25 4.83 16.24
N TRP A 119 -9.55 4.54 16.21
CA TRP A 119 -10.38 4.64 15.00
C TRP A 119 -10.34 6.02 14.31
N PRO A 120 -10.39 7.15 15.04
CA PRO A 120 -10.28 8.47 14.42
C PRO A 120 -8.96 8.64 13.63
N LYS A 121 -7.82 8.29 14.24
CA LYS A 121 -6.51 8.43 13.56
C LYS A 121 -6.32 7.40 12.46
N ALA A 122 -6.82 6.17 12.63
CA ALA A 122 -6.80 5.17 11.58
C ALA A 122 -7.48 5.70 10.31
N LYS A 123 -8.72 6.21 10.45
CA LYS A 123 -9.46 6.79 9.34
C LYS A 123 -8.74 7.96 8.69
N GLU A 124 -8.22 8.89 9.49
CA GLU A 124 -7.51 10.06 8.97
C GLU A 124 -6.31 9.66 8.12
N ASN A 125 -5.47 8.76 8.62
CA ASN A 125 -4.25 8.33 7.93
C ASN A 125 -4.56 7.49 6.70
N LEU A 126 -5.55 6.59 6.75
CA LEU A 126 -5.98 5.82 5.59
C LEU A 126 -6.56 6.71 4.47
N LEU A 127 -7.29 7.76 4.81
CA LEU A 127 -7.79 8.74 3.82
C LEU A 127 -6.63 9.53 3.21
N LYS A 128 -5.68 10.00 4.01
CA LYS A 128 -4.47 10.68 3.50
C LYS A 128 -3.67 9.77 2.55
N ALA A 129 -3.50 8.50 2.93
CA ALA A 129 -2.84 7.51 2.07
C ALA A 129 -3.53 7.41 0.71
N TYR A 130 -4.85 7.31 0.68
CA TYR A 130 -5.62 7.25 -0.56
C TYR A 130 -5.46 8.52 -1.42
N GLU A 131 -5.59 9.71 -0.82
CA GLU A 131 -5.49 10.98 -1.55
C GLU A 131 -4.10 11.18 -2.15
N PHE A 132 -3.03 10.94 -1.38
CA PHE A 132 -1.66 11.06 -1.90
C PHE A 132 -1.33 9.99 -2.93
N ALA A 133 -1.81 8.75 -2.74
CA ALA A 133 -1.64 7.70 -3.75
C ALA A 133 -2.36 8.05 -5.06
N LYS A 134 -3.50 8.75 -4.99
CA LYS A 134 -4.21 9.25 -6.16
C LYS A 134 -3.42 10.31 -6.91
N GLU A 135 -2.84 11.27 -6.19
CA GLU A 135 -1.92 12.27 -6.76
C GLU A 135 -0.72 11.59 -7.46
N GLN A 136 -0.17 10.55 -6.84
CA GLN A 136 1.00 9.81 -7.30
C GLN A 136 0.69 8.73 -8.35
N LYS A 137 -0.59 8.44 -8.61
CA LYS A 137 -1.04 7.29 -9.42
C LYS A 137 -0.48 5.95 -8.91
N ASN A 138 -0.26 5.82 -7.60
CA ASN A 138 0.20 4.60 -6.94
C ASN A 138 -0.97 3.61 -6.78
N ILE A 139 -1.19 2.79 -7.82
CA ILE A 139 -2.28 1.81 -7.88
C ILE A 139 -2.24 0.81 -6.71
N PRO A 140 -1.09 0.22 -6.33
CA PRO A 140 -1.01 -0.66 -5.16
C PRO A 140 -1.53 -0.03 -3.86
N VAL A 141 -1.15 1.21 -3.56
CA VAL A 141 -1.61 1.91 -2.35
C VAL A 141 -3.07 2.32 -2.47
N LEU A 142 -3.53 2.78 -3.64
CA LEU A 142 -4.95 3.07 -3.88
C LEU A 142 -5.84 1.87 -3.59
N ARG A 143 -5.43 0.70 -4.07
CA ARG A 143 -6.13 -0.56 -3.81
C ARG A 143 -6.10 -0.93 -2.32
N THR A 144 -4.93 -0.92 -1.70
CA THR A 144 -4.77 -1.36 -0.31
C THR A 144 -5.45 -0.41 0.69
N SER A 145 -5.32 0.90 0.50
CA SER A 145 -6.04 1.90 1.29
C SER A 145 -7.56 1.80 1.12
N SER A 146 -8.06 1.54 -0.09
CA SER A 146 -9.50 1.32 -0.33
C SER A 146 -10.01 0.08 0.40
N TYR A 147 -9.26 -1.02 0.37
CA TYR A 147 -9.57 -2.21 1.17
C TYR A 147 -9.60 -1.89 2.67
N ASN A 148 -8.56 -1.23 3.21
CA ASN A 148 -8.48 -0.89 4.63
C ASN A 148 -9.61 0.04 5.07
N LEU A 149 -9.97 1.03 4.24
CA LEU A 149 -11.11 1.91 4.50
C LEU A 149 -12.43 1.12 4.49
N SER A 150 -12.59 0.20 3.55
CA SER A 150 -13.77 -0.67 3.52
C SER A 150 -13.91 -1.50 4.80
N SER A 151 -12.82 -2.15 5.22
CA SER A 151 -12.76 -2.91 6.48
C SER A 151 -13.05 -2.01 7.68
N PHE A 152 -12.44 -0.83 7.74
CA PHE A 152 -12.66 0.15 8.80
C PHE A 152 -14.15 0.51 8.94
N PHE A 153 -14.81 0.91 7.86
CA PHE A 153 -16.22 1.34 7.91
C PHE A 153 -17.17 0.19 8.24
N LEU A 154 -16.81 -1.04 7.88
CA LEU A 154 -17.58 -2.23 8.23
C LEU A 154 -17.43 -2.58 9.70
N VAL A 155 -16.20 -2.66 10.21
CA VAL A 155 -15.88 -3.10 11.58
C VAL A 155 -16.27 -2.05 12.62
N SER A 156 -16.02 -0.77 12.34
CA SER A 156 -16.46 0.33 13.23
C SER A 156 -17.99 0.47 13.28
N GLY A 157 -18.70 -0.08 12.29
CA GLY A 157 -20.14 0.10 12.13
C GLY A 157 -20.56 1.52 11.74
N GLU A 158 -19.61 2.42 11.41
CA GLU A 158 -19.89 3.83 11.14
C GLU A 158 -20.80 3.99 9.90
N SER A 159 -20.54 3.24 8.82
CA SER A 159 -21.39 3.30 7.63
C SER A 159 -21.20 2.11 6.68
N ASN A 160 -22.25 1.29 6.55
CA ASN A 160 -22.29 0.21 5.55
C ASN A 160 -22.21 0.75 4.11
N ASP A 161 -22.72 1.96 3.84
CA ASP A 161 -22.64 2.55 2.50
C ASP A 161 -21.22 2.99 2.14
N LEU A 162 -20.47 3.52 3.11
CA LEU A 162 -19.05 3.80 2.91
C LEU A 162 -18.24 2.51 2.79
N ALA A 163 -18.55 1.48 3.58
CA ALA A 163 -17.90 0.18 3.44
C ALA A 163 -18.05 -0.39 2.01
N ILE A 164 -19.26 -0.31 1.43
CA ILE A 164 -19.54 -0.72 0.04
C ILE A 164 -18.77 0.15 -0.94
N LYS A 165 -18.84 1.49 -0.80
CA LYS A 165 -18.12 2.43 -1.67
C LYS A 165 -16.64 2.10 -1.76
N TRP A 166 -15.99 1.89 -0.61
CA TRP A 166 -14.55 1.63 -0.56
C TRP A 166 -14.20 0.22 -1.05
N ALA A 167 -15.06 -0.78 -0.84
CA ALA A 167 -14.89 -2.09 -1.47
C ALA A 167 -14.95 -1.98 -3.00
N ASP A 168 -15.90 -1.20 -3.53
CA ASP A 168 -16.02 -0.95 -4.97
C ASP A 168 -14.80 -0.22 -5.54
N GLN A 169 -14.26 0.75 -4.80
CA GLN A 169 -13.00 1.40 -5.17
C GLN A 169 -11.82 0.42 -5.20
N CYS A 170 -11.70 -0.45 -4.19
CA CYS A 170 -10.66 -1.48 -4.17
C CYS A 170 -10.74 -2.38 -5.40
N ILE A 171 -11.96 -2.83 -5.74
CA ILE A 171 -12.21 -3.69 -6.90
C ILE A 171 -11.87 -2.97 -8.22
N ALA A 172 -12.17 -1.68 -8.33
CA ALA A 172 -11.87 -0.89 -9.52
C ALA A 172 -10.36 -0.76 -9.81
N TYR A 173 -9.50 -0.94 -8.80
CA TYR A 173 -8.03 -0.93 -8.94
C TYR A 173 -7.43 -2.34 -9.10
N LEU A 174 -8.25 -3.36 -9.35
CA LEU A 174 -7.79 -4.70 -9.70
C LEU A 174 -7.73 -4.88 -11.23
N PRO A 175 -6.74 -5.63 -11.76
CA PRO A 175 -6.69 -5.94 -13.19
C PRO A 175 -7.92 -6.73 -13.63
N ASP A 176 -8.51 -6.35 -14.76
CA ASP A 176 -9.72 -6.99 -15.30
C ASP A 176 -9.50 -8.47 -15.67
N SER A 177 -8.34 -8.82 -16.24
CA SER A 177 -7.96 -10.22 -16.50
C SER A 177 -7.92 -11.06 -15.22
N PHE A 178 -7.43 -10.46 -14.13
CA PHE A 178 -7.38 -11.10 -12.82
C PHE A 178 -8.79 -11.37 -12.30
N MET A 179 -9.67 -10.38 -12.39
CA MET A 179 -11.07 -10.47 -11.98
C MET A 179 -11.89 -11.49 -12.78
N ARG A 180 -11.45 -11.85 -14.00
CA ARG A 180 -12.06 -12.92 -14.81
C ARG A 180 -11.48 -14.31 -14.55
N GLY A 181 -10.49 -14.44 -13.66
CA GLY A 181 -9.80 -15.72 -13.44
C GLY A 181 -8.81 -16.10 -14.54
N GLU A 182 -8.45 -15.16 -15.42
CA GLU A 182 -7.48 -15.36 -16.50
C GLU A 182 -6.02 -15.26 -15.98
N GLY A 183 -5.86 -14.93 -14.70
CA GLY A 183 -4.57 -14.62 -14.07
C GLY A 183 -4.10 -13.19 -14.34
N LEU A 184 -2.95 -12.83 -13.77
CA LEU A 184 -2.29 -11.57 -14.11
C LEU A 184 -1.61 -11.67 -15.49
N PRO A 185 -1.49 -10.55 -16.24
CA PRO A 185 -0.58 -10.49 -17.37
C PRO A 185 0.82 -10.90 -16.88
N ARG A 186 1.48 -11.86 -17.54
CA ARG A 186 2.88 -12.19 -17.22
C ARG A 186 3.73 -10.95 -17.51
N GLY A 187 4.17 -10.26 -16.46
CA GLY A 187 5.29 -9.32 -16.56
C GLY A 187 6.60 -10.07 -16.83
N VAL A 188 7.51 -9.44 -17.55
CA VAL A 188 8.88 -9.93 -17.74
C VAL A 188 9.54 -10.00 -16.36
N LEU A 189 10.12 -11.16 -16.03
CA LEU A 189 10.66 -11.58 -14.73
C LEU A 189 9.61 -12.21 -13.79
N GLY A 190 9.80 -13.50 -13.50
CA GLY A 190 8.89 -14.35 -12.73
C GLY A 190 8.86 -14.08 -11.23
N GLU A 191 8.74 -12.82 -10.81
CA GLU A 191 8.85 -12.36 -9.41
C GLU A 191 7.51 -12.38 -8.64
N PHE A 192 6.39 -12.70 -9.30
CA PHE A 192 5.04 -12.42 -8.76
C PHE A 192 4.30 -13.62 -8.12
N ARG A 193 4.97 -14.59 -7.48
CA ARG A 193 4.23 -15.71 -6.85
C ARG A 193 3.41 -15.26 -5.63
N ASP A 194 3.93 -14.36 -4.79
CA ASP A 194 3.21 -13.86 -3.61
C ASP A 194 2.32 -12.64 -3.88
N ASP A 195 2.66 -11.81 -4.86
CA ASP A 195 1.78 -10.73 -5.30
C ASP A 195 0.43 -11.24 -5.81
N ASN A 196 0.42 -12.42 -6.46
CA ASN A 196 -0.82 -13.10 -6.83
C ASN A 196 -1.65 -13.51 -5.61
N LYS A 197 -1.04 -14.06 -4.57
CA LYS A 197 -1.76 -14.43 -3.33
C LYS A 197 -2.28 -13.20 -2.61
N ARG A 198 -1.46 -12.15 -2.50
CA ARG A 198 -1.85 -10.87 -1.90
C ARG A 198 -3.00 -10.23 -2.65
N LEU A 199 -2.99 -10.25 -3.98
CA LEU A 199 -4.09 -9.73 -4.80
C LEU A 199 -5.37 -10.54 -4.65
N ILE A 200 -5.29 -11.87 -4.61
CA ILE A 200 -6.44 -12.75 -4.31
C ILE A 200 -7.02 -12.42 -2.94
N TRP A 201 -6.15 -12.33 -1.93
CA TRP A 201 -6.57 -12.01 -0.57
C TRP A 201 -7.21 -10.62 -0.48
N ILE A 202 -6.64 -9.59 -1.12
CA ILE A 202 -7.24 -8.25 -1.17
C ILE A 202 -8.60 -8.29 -1.87
N TYR A 203 -8.71 -8.99 -2.99
CA TYR A 203 -9.96 -9.09 -3.74
C TYR A 203 -11.04 -9.80 -2.93
N GLU A 204 -10.71 -10.95 -2.35
CA GLU A 204 -11.57 -11.71 -1.46
C GLU A 204 -12.07 -10.84 -0.30
N SER A 205 -11.15 -10.14 0.35
CA SER A 205 -11.48 -9.29 1.49
C SER A 205 -12.40 -8.14 1.10
N ALA A 206 -12.20 -7.50 -0.06
CA ALA A 206 -13.11 -6.49 -0.58
C ALA A 206 -14.51 -7.06 -0.87
N ILE A 207 -14.58 -8.28 -1.42
CA ILE A 207 -15.83 -9.00 -1.67
C ILE A 207 -16.56 -9.31 -0.35
N MET A 208 -15.85 -9.84 0.64
CA MET A 208 -16.38 -10.14 1.97
C MET A 208 -16.89 -8.85 2.64
N ASN A 209 -16.11 -7.76 2.59
CA ASN A 209 -16.54 -6.50 3.18
C ASN A 209 -17.81 -5.95 2.53
N LYS A 210 -17.87 -5.97 1.20
CA LYS A 210 -19.04 -5.52 0.44
C LYS A 210 -20.27 -6.38 0.75
N ALA A 211 -20.13 -7.71 0.73
CA ALA A 211 -21.21 -8.63 1.06
C ALA A 211 -21.70 -8.44 2.50
N GLY A 212 -20.77 -8.31 3.44
CA GLY A 212 -21.05 -8.07 4.86
C GLY A 212 -21.84 -6.79 5.08
N ALA A 213 -21.46 -5.70 4.41
CA ALA A 213 -22.18 -4.45 4.46
C ALA A 213 -23.62 -4.58 3.92
N TYR A 214 -23.85 -5.32 2.83
CA TYR A 214 -25.19 -5.60 2.34
C TYR A 214 -26.01 -6.48 3.31
N ALA A 215 -25.38 -7.47 3.93
CA ALA A 215 -26.02 -8.30 4.95
C ALA A 215 -26.42 -7.50 6.20
N ASN A 216 -25.57 -6.57 6.67
CA ASN A 216 -25.89 -5.64 7.75
C ASN A 216 -27.08 -4.75 7.41
N LYS A 217 -27.22 -4.36 6.13
CA LYS A 217 -28.40 -3.65 5.60
C LYS A 217 -29.62 -4.56 5.37
N LYS A 218 -29.58 -5.83 5.79
CA LYS A 218 -30.60 -6.86 5.55
C LYS A 218 -30.90 -7.12 4.07
N ASN A 219 -30.00 -6.70 3.17
CA ASN A 219 -30.11 -6.98 1.75
C ASN A 219 -29.40 -8.30 1.41
N TYR A 220 -29.94 -9.39 1.95
CA TYR A 220 -29.33 -10.72 1.85
C TYR A 220 -29.25 -11.22 0.41
N LYS A 221 -30.24 -10.88 -0.44
CA LYS A 221 -30.23 -11.22 -1.87
C LYS A 221 -29.00 -10.65 -2.58
N LYS A 222 -28.67 -9.38 -2.33
CA LYS A 222 -27.49 -8.73 -2.94
C LYS A 222 -26.19 -9.32 -2.38
N SER A 223 -26.13 -9.55 -1.08
CA SER A 223 -24.98 -10.21 -0.43
C SER A 223 -24.70 -11.58 -1.03
N ILE A 224 -25.71 -12.44 -1.17
CA ILE A 224 -25.58 -13.78 -1.78
C ILE A 224 -25.07 -13.67 -3.21
N SER A 225 -25.68 -12.80 -4.03
CA SER A 225 -25.27 -12.62 -5.42
C SER A 225 -23.80 -12.22 -5.58
N ILE A 226 -23.29 -11.38 -4.67
CA ILE A 226 -21.87 -10.98 -4.67
C ILE A 226 -20.97 -12.18 -4.39
N LEU A 227 -21.25 -12.94 -3.34
CA LEU A 227 -20.45 -14.09 -2.91
C LEU A 227 -20.48 -15.22 -3.97
N GLU A 228 -21.65 -15.51 -4.55
CA GLU A 228 -21.80 -16.52 -5.59
C GLU A 228 -21.04 -16.14 -6.88
N ASN A 229 -21.02 -14.85 -7.24
CA ASN A 229 -20.26 -14.41 -8.41
C ASN A 229 -18.75 -14.54 -8.20
N TYR A 230 -18.25 -14.26 -6.99
CA TYR A 230 -16.85 -14.50 -6.66
C TYR A 230 -16.49 -15.99 -6.72
N LEU A 231 -17.32 -16.86 -6.14
CA LEU A 231 -17.08 -18.31 -6.11
C LEU A 231 -17.12 -18.99 -7.50
N LYS A 232 -17.74 -18.36 -8.51
CA LYS A 232 -17.63 -18.84 -9.90
C LYS A 232 -16.21 -18.73 -10.44
N ILE A 233 -15.46 -17.73 -9.97
CA ILE A 233 -14.08 -17.46 -10.40
C ILE A 233 -13.09 -18.16 -9.47
N TYR A 234 -13.33 -18.08 -8.15
CA TYR A 234 -12.47 -18.64 -7.10
C TYR A 234 -13.24 -19.67 -6.25
N PRO A 235 -13.53 -20.87 -6.80
CA PRO A 235 -14.39 -21.86 -6.14
C PRO A 235 -13.77 -22.52 -4.91
N HIS A 236 -12.49 -22.29 -4.63
CA HIS A 236 -11.78 -22.92 -3.52
C HIS A 236 -11.80 -22.10 -2.22
N SER A 237 -12.30 -20.86 -2.24
CA SER A 237 -12.38 -20.03 -1.05
C SER A 237 -13.31 -20.63 0.00
N SER A 238 -12.76 -21.04 1.16
CA SER A 238 -13.53 -21.50 2.32
C SER A 238 -14.30 -20.35 2.94
N ASP A 239 -13.64 -19.22 3.12
CA ASP A 239 -14.15 -18.10 3.91
C ASP A 239 -15.39 -17.47 3.23
N VAL A 240 -15.36 -17.40 1.89
CA VAL A 240 -16.52 -16.93 1.11
C VAL A 240 -17.67 -17.93 1.14
N LYS A 241 -17.39 -19.24 1.17
CA LYS A 241 -18.44 -20.28 1.30
C LYS A 241 -19.11 -20.21 2.68
N ASP A 242 -18.31 -20.11 3.74
CA ASP A 242 -18.81 -20.00 5.10
C ASP A 242 -19.70 -18.75 5.27
N MET A 243 -19.26 -17.62 4.71
CA MET A 243 -20.06 -16.41 4.68
C MET A 243 -21.34 -16.59 3.88
N LEU A 244 -21.29 -17.23 2.71
CA LEU A 244 -22.46 -17.49 1.88
C LEU A 244 -23.50 -18.35 2.62
N ASP A 245 -23.06 -19.41 3.28
CA ASP A 245 -23.92 -20.28 4.07
C ASP A 245 -24.52 -19.55 5.26
N TRP A 246 -23.74 -18.70 5.94
CA TRP A 246 -24.26 -17.85 7.00
C TRP A 246 -25.36 -16.90 6.51
N VAL A 247 -25.16 -16.21 5.37
CA VAL A 247 -26.15 -15.29 4.80
C VAL A 247 -27.42 -16.03 4.36
N LYS A 248 -27.28 -17.21 3.75
CA LYS A 248 -28.42 -18.03 3.30
C LYS A 248 -29.37 -18.42 4.43
N LYS A 249 -28.83 -18.62 5.65
CA LYS A 249 -29.63 -18.91 6.86
C LYS A 249 -30.41 -17.69 7.41
N LYS A 250 -30.21 -16.49 6.86
CA LYS A 250 -30.89 -15.24 7.28
C LYS A 250 -32.12 -14.90 6.45
N ILE A 251 -32.40 -15.67 5.40
CA ILE A 251 -33.60 -15.57 4.55
C ILE A 251 -34.64 -16.56 5.08
#